data_AF-C7RVE6-F1
#
_entry.id   AF-C7RVE6-F1
#
_cell.length_a   1.000
_cell.length_b   1.000
_cell.length_c   1.000
_cell.angle_alpha   90.00
_cell.angle_beta   90.00
_cell.angle_gamma   90.00
#
_symmetry.space_group_name_H-M   'P 1'
#
loop_
_entity.id
_entity.type
_entity.pdbx_description
1 polymer ?
#
loop_
_entity_poly.entity_id
_entity_poly.type
_entity_poly.pdbx_seq_one_letter_code
_entity_poly.pdbx_strand_id
1 'polypeptide(L)'
;MNKTERSSAPSGIDVKASGLPTTRRLNPQKLLLSKWTAATPHDKEKHFIVTGVIQPEPPATRIESIELEAVYSRRVVSLPWRHLTDRKHWLQGWQ
;
A
#
# COMPACT_ATOMS: atom_id res chain seq x y z
N MET A 1 -4.91 -52.71 -43.15
CA MET A 1 -3.90 -51.69 -43.54
C MET A 1 -4.54 -50.34 -43.21
N ASN A 2 -4.00 -49.37 -42.48
CA ASN A 2 -2.61 -48.97 -42.23
C ASN A 2 -2.54 -47.96 -41.05
N LYS A 3 -1.57 -48.21 -40.17
CA LYS A 3 -0.73 -47.30 -39.35
C LYS A 3 -1.34 -46.27 -38.38
N THR A 4 -1.17 -46.62 -37.11
CA THR A 4 -0.72 -45.81 -35.97
C THR A 4 0.18 -44.64 -36.34
N GLU A 5 -0.05 -43.45 -35.76
CA GLU A 5 1.00 -42.56 -35.27
C GLU A 5 0.48 -41.61 -34.17
N ARG A 6 1.43 -41.15 -33.36
CA ARG A 6 1.32 -40.74 -31.96
C ARG A 6 1.57 -39.22 -31.85
N SER A 7 1.07 -38.63 -30.77
CA SER A 7 1.72 -37.57 -29.96
C SER A 7 1.08 -36.18 -29.91
N SER A 8 1.07 -35.69 -28.67
CA SER A 8 1.21 -34.29 -28.21
C SER A 8 -0.06 -33.51 -27.87
N ALA A 9 -0.48 -33.64 -26.60
CA ALA A 9 -0.83 -32.47 -25.78
C ALA A 9 0.50 -31.80 -25.33
N PRO A 10 0.57 -30.50 -24.94
CA PRO A 10 -0.19 -29.99 -23.80
C PRO A 10 -0.57 -28.49 -23.87
N SER A 11 -1.19 -28.03 -22.78
CA SER A 11 -1.04 -26.68 -22.19
C SER A 11 -2.15 -25.68 -22.45
N GLY A 12 -2.75 -25.24 -21.33
CA GLY A 12 -3.59 -24.06 -21.28
C GLY A 12 -4.52 -24.03 -20.08
N ILE A 13 -4.00 -24.33 -18.88
CA ILE A 13 -4.71 -24.00 -17.64
C ILE A 13 -4.62 -22.47 -17.54
N ASP A 14 -5.67 -21.74 -17.93
CA ASP A 14 -5.78 -20.30 -17.65
C ASP A 14 -6.02 -20.14 -16.15
N VAL A 15 -4.93 -20.16 -15.39
CA VAL A 15 -4.93 -19.72 -13.99
C VAL A 15 -5.00 -18.20 -14.04
N LYS A 16 -6.21 -17.64 -14.15
CA LYS A 16 -6.43 -16.21 -13.95
C LYS A 16 -5.93 -15.86 -12.55
N ALA A 17 -4.81 -15.14 -12.52
CA ALA A 17 -4.12 -14.69 -11.33
C ALA A 17 -5.10 -13.99 -10.38
N SER A 18 -5.43 -14.68 -9.29
CA SER A 18 -6.02 -14.10 -8.11
C SER A 18 -5.05 -13.06 -7.54
N GLY A 19 -5.34 -11.77 -7.80
CA GLY A 19 -4.62 -10.65 -7.21
C GLY A 19 -4.71 -10.73 -5.70
N LEU A 20 -3.64 -11.22 -5.07
CA LEU A 20 -3.52 -11.27 -3.61
C LEU A 20 -3.72 -9.86 -3.05
N PRO A 21 -4.42 -9.71 -1.91
CA PRO A 21 -4.55 -8.42 -1.27
C PRO A 21 -3.14 -7.95 -0.89
N THR A 22 -2.65 -6.90 -1.57
CA THR A 22 -1.38 -6.24 -1.29
C THR A 22 -1.42 -5.42 0.01
N THR A 23 -2.25 -5.81 0.97
CA THR A 23 -2.43 -5.10 2.24
C THR A 23 -1.23 -5.37 3.15
N ARG A 24 -0.53 -4.31 3.55
CA ARG A 24 0.55 -4.42 4.56
C ARG A 24 -0.04 -4.40 5.97
N ARG A 25 0.49 -5.23 6.87
CA ARG A 25 0.25 -5.08 8.32
C ARG A 25 1.16 -3.99 8.87
N LEU A 26 0.57 -2.93 9.40
CA LEU A 26 1.27 -1.85 10.09
C LEU A 26 0.85 -1.82 11.57
N ASN A 27 1.74 -1.37 12.43
CA ASN A 27 1.42 -1.08 13.82
C ASN A 27 1.17 0.43 13.96
N PRO A 28 -0.07 0.87 14.27
CA PRO A 28 -0.42 2.28 14.37
C PRO A 28 0.46 3.05 15.37
N GLN A 29 0.87 2.40 16.46
CA GLN A 29 1.70 3.01 17.50
C GLN A 29 3.12 3.35 17.04
N LYS A 30 3.56 2.79 15.90
CA LYS A 30 4.89 3.02 15.31
C LYS A 30 4.84 3.88 14.05
N LEU A 31 3.72 4.56 13.80
CA LEU A 31 3.58 5.39 12.60
C LEU A 31 4.27 6.73 12.72
N LEU A 32 4.37 7.31 13.91
CA LEU A 32 5.02 8.61 14.10
C LEU A 32 6.47 8.57 13.56
N LEU A 33 6.85 9.57 12.77
CA LEU A 33 8.13 9.70 12.05
C LEU A 33 8.44 8.62 11.01
N SER A 34 7.48 7.75 10.68
CA SER A 34 7.65 6.79 9.60
C SER A 34 7.65 7.48 8.23
N LYS A 35 8.49 6.96 7.32
CA LYS A 35 8.76 7.53 6.00
C LYS A 35 7.97 6.78 4.93
N TRP A 36 7.39 7.53 4.00
CA TRP A 36 6.53 6.99 2.95
C TRP A 36 6.81 7.66 1.61
N THR A 37 6.65 6.89 0.54
CA THR A 37 6.65 7.34 -0.84
C THR A 37 5.23 7.18 -1.41
N ALA A 38 4.68 8.21 -2.03
CA ALA A 38 3.46 8.09 -2.83
C ALA A 38 3.76 7.23 -4.08
N ALA A 39 2.98 6.17 -4.28
CA ALA A 39 3.13 5.30 -5.44
C ALA A 39 2.75 6.01 -6.75
N THR A 40 1.82 6.97 -6.67
CA THR A 40 1.47 7.89 -7.76
C THR A 40 1.65 9.32 -7.24
N PRO A 41 2.83 9.94 -7.44
CA PRO A 41 3.09 11.31 -6.99
C PRO A 41 2.14 12.31 -7.65
N HIS A 42 1.68 13.29 -6.88
CA HIS A 42 0.92 14.44 -7.36
C HIS A 42 1.67 15.71 -6.99
N ASP A 43 1.63 16.76 -7.83
CA ASP A 43 2.32 18.04 -7.58
C ASP A 43 3.82 17.92 -7.21
N LYS A 44 4.51 16.90 -7.76
CA LYS A 44 5.92 16.55 -7.43
C LYS A 44 6.12 16.11 -5.97
N GLU A 45 5.05 15.90 -5.21
CA GLU A 45 5.07 15.34 -3.87
C GLU A 45 5.21 13.82 -3.95
N LYS A 46 6.45 13.36 -3.79
CA LYS A 46 6.77 11.92 -3.76
C LYS A 46 6.98 11.41 -2.34
N HIS A 47 7.72 12.14 -1.52
CA HIS A 47 8.13 11.69 -0.19
C HIS A 47 7.34 12.39 0.90
N PHE A 48 6.91 11.61 1.87
CA PHE A 48 6.10 12.03 3.00
C PHE A 48 6.64 11.43 4.30
N ILE A 49 6.41 12.12 5.41
CA ILE A 49 6.70 11.64 6.76
C ILE A 49 5.46 11.81 7.63
N VAL A 50 5.18 10.82 8.48
CA VAL A 50 4.12 10.96 9.48
C VAL A 50 4.62 11.88 10.59
N THR A 51 3.95 13.01 10.81
CA THR A 51 4.32 13.99 11.83
C THR A 51 3.38 13.99 13.03
N GLY A 52 2.17 13.45 12.87
CA GLY A 52 1.16 13.39 13.92
C GLY A 52 0.34 12.11 13.89
N VAL A 53 -0.17 11.71 15.06
CA VAL A 53 -1.17 10.64 15.21
C VAL A 53 -2.39 11.21 15.93
N ILE A 54 -3.57 10.97 15.38
CA ILE A 54 -4.83 11.51 15.87
C ILE A 54 -5.63 10.36 16.48
N GLN A 55 -5.92 10.50 17.77
CA GLN A 55 -6.79 9.57 18.50
C GLN A 55 -8.26 10.03 18.40
N PRO A 56 -9.20 9.09 18.30
CA PRO A 56 -10.63 9.39 18.30
C PRO A 56 -11.08 9.90 19.66
N GLU A 57 -12.30 10.43 19.72
CA GLU A 57 -12.91 10.83 20.98
C GLU A 57 -13.16 9.63 21.90
N PRO A 58 -13.05 9.80 23.23
CA PRO A 58 -13.35 8.76 24.20
C PRO A 58 -14.76 8.17 24.00
N PRO A 59 -14.97 6.86 24.23
CA PRO A 59 -14.09 5.91 24.90
C PRO A 59 -13.06 5.23 23.98
N ALA A 60 -13.00 5.58 22.70
CA ALA A 60 -12.07 4.97 21.78
C ALA A 60 -10.63 5.49 22.03
N THR A 61 -9.66 4.58 22.10
CA THR A 61 -8.26 4.90 22.43
C THR A 61 -7.28 4.56 21.30
N ARG A 62 -7.78 4.04 20.18
CA ARG A 62 -6.93 3.58 19.06
C ARG A 62 -6.82 4.66 18.01
N ILE A 63 -5.59 4.90 17.54
CA ILE A 63 -5.31 5.83 16.44
C ILE A 63 -6.24 5.57 15.25
N GLU A 64 -6.92 6.64 14.81
CA GLU A 64 -7.83 6.61 13.67
C GLU A 64 -7.17 7.26 12.45
N SER A 65 -6.56 8.43 12.66
CA SER A 65 -5.99 9.25 11.61
C SER A 65 -4.54 9.64 11.93
N ILE A 66 -3.83 10.08 10.90
CA ILE A 66 -2.44 10.56 10.98
C ILE A 66 -2.29 11.82 10.17
N GLU A 67 -1.28 12.60 10.51
CA GLU A 67 -0.81 13.73 9.71
C GLU A 67 0.42 13.30 8.91
N LEU A 68 0.33 13.43 7.59
CA LEU A 68 1.42 13.20 6.65
C LEU A 68 1.92 14.54 6.12
N GLU A 69 3.20 14.84 6.30
CA GLU A 69 3.84 16.02 5.73
C GLU A 69 4.64 15.64 4.48
N ALA A 70 4.36 16.32 3.37
CA ALA A 70 5.14 16.23 2.15
C ALA A 70 6.51 16.90 2.35
N VAL A 71 7.60 16.18 2.10
CA VAL A 71 8.97 16.68 2.32
C VAL A 71 9.28 17.89 1.42
N TYR A 72 8.77 17.87 0.19
CA TYR A 72 9.05 18.90 -0.81
C TYR A 72 8.29 20.21 -0.55
N SER A 73 6.97 20.13 -0.43
CA SER A 73 6.09 21.30 -0.33
C SER A 73 5.82 21.74 1.11
N ARG A 74 6.14 20.89 2.11
CA ARG A 74 5.73 21.04 3.51
C ARG A 74 4.21 21.01 3.72
N ARG A 75 3.46 20.58 2.71
CA ARG A 75 2.01 20.41 2.81
C ARG A 75 1.70 19.28 3.78
N VAL A 76 0.80 19.54 4.73
CA VAL A 76 0.29 18.53 5.67
C VAL A 76 -1.07 18.04 5.21
N VAL A 77 -1.25 16.72 5.24
CA VAL A 77 -2.53 16.06 4.97
C VAL A 77 -2.91 15.13 6.10
N SER A 78 -4.17 15.21 6.53
CA SER A 78 -4.73 14.30 7.52
C SER A 78 -5.53 13.22 6.82
N LEU A 79 -5.25 11.96 7.13
CA LEU A 79 -5.92 10.80 6.52
C LEU A 79 -5.98 9.60 7.47
N PRO A 80 -6.94 8.66 7.28
CA PRO A 80 -7.00 7.46 8.09
C PRO A 80 -5.72 6.63 7.91
N TRP A 81 -5.08 6.24 9.01
CA TRP A 81 -3.76 5.59 8.94
C TRP A 81 -3.75 4.32 8.10
N ARG A 82 -4.91 3.66 7.99
CA ARG A 82 -5.14 2.44 7.21
C ARG A 82 -4.85 2.64 5.72
N HIS A 83 -4.89 3.86 5.20
CA HIS A 83 -4.53 4.14 3.80
C HIS A 83 -3.06 3.74 3.51
N LEU A 84 -2.15 3.86 4.49
CA LEU A 84 -0.75 3.44 4.33
C LEU A 84 -0.57 1.93 4.11
N THR A 85 -1.60 1.13 4.43
CA THR A 85 -1.59 -0.32 4.19
C THR A 85 -1.74 -0.67 2.72
N ASP A 86 -2.31 0.23 1.90
CA ASP A 86 -2.47 0.01 0.46
C ASP A 86 -1.20 0.37 -0.31
N ARG A 87 -0.56 -0.67 -0.86
CA ARG A 87 0.66 -0.57 -1.67
C ARG A 87 0.47 0.16 -2.99
N LYS A 88 -0.77 0.28 -3.48
CA LYS A 88 -1.08 1.01 -4.72
C LYS A 88 -1.01 2.53 -4.54
N HIS A 89 -1.13 3.00 -3.30
CA HIS A 89 -1.10 4.42 -2.97
C HIS A 89 0.18 4.80 -2.24
N TRP A 90 0.66 3.95 -1.34
CA TRP A 90 1.78 4.25 -0.48
C TRP A 90 2.83 3.16 -0.52
N LEU A 91 4.10 3.54 -0.44
CA LEU A 91 5.24 2.66 -0.31
C LEU A 91 6.03 3.06 0.93
N GLN A 92 6.52 2.09 1.69
CA GLN A 92 7.26 2.40 2.92
C GLN A 92 8.72 2.71 2.60
N GLY A 93 9.27 3.71 3.29
CA GLY A 93 10.63 4.19 3.08
C GLY A 93 10.74 5.29 2.02
N TRP A 94 11.96 5.69 1.71
CA TRP A 94 12.27 6.60 0.60
C TRP A 94 12.67 5.77 -0.61
N GLN A 95 11.66 5.44 -1.41
CA GLN A 95 11.81 4.77 -2.70
C GLN A 95 11.50 5.77 -3.81
#